data_AF-A0AAV0ZP79-F1
#
_entry.id   AF-A0AAV0ZP79-F1
#
_cell.length_a   1.000
_cell.length_b   1.000
_cell.length_c   1.000
_cell.angle_alpha   90.00
_cell.angle_beta   90.00
_cell.angle_gamma   90.00
#
_symmetry.space_group_name_H-M   'P 1'
#
loop_
_entity.id
_entity.type
_entity.pdbx_description
1 polymer ?
#
loop_
_entity_poly.entity_id
_entity_poly.type
_entity_poly.pdbx_seq_one_letter_code
_entity_poly.pdbx_strand_id
1 'polypeptide(L)'
;MASKKNFSQFLLLLFLVHYAFVNGDTTLIKSTCKNTKYYNLCFSSLKSNPTSPNADTKGLALIMVGIGMTNATSTSSYLSSKSLTPTNNTTLQRVLKECADKYSYAGDSLQASVQDLADEEYDYAYIHITAAKDYPNACHNAFKRVPDLVYPTELASREKGLKHICDVAMGIIDNLINL
;
A
#
# COMPACT_ATOMS: atom_id res chain seq x y z
N MET A 1 1.16 27.54 56.22
CA MET A 1 0.77 27.77 54.81
C MET A 1 2.06 27.90 54.01
N ALA A 2 2.47 27.04 53.08
CA ALA A 2 1.85 25.90 52.42
C ALA A 2 2.94 24.84 52.14
N SER A 3 2.60 23.57 52.34
CA SER A 3 3.48 22.42 52.04
C SER A 3 3.45 22.16 50.54
N LYS A 4 4.57 22.42 49.85
CA LYS A 4 4.83 21.96 48.49
C LYS A 4 5.13 20.46 48.54
N LYS A 5 4.14 19.60 48.31
CA LYS A 5 4.39 18.20 47.95
C LYS A 5 3.25 17.65 47.10
N ASN A 6 3.66 16.95 46.04
CA ASN A 6 2.91 15.89 45.35
C ASN A 6 1.95 16.28 44.21
N PHE A 7 2.33 17.21 43.32
CA PHE A 7 1.65 17.30 42.00
C PHE A 7 2.23 16.30 40.97
N SER A 8 3.47 15.84 41.16
CA SER A 8 4.18 14.97 40.20
C SER A 8 3.67 13.51 40.18
N GLN A 9 3.08 13.02 41.28
CA GLN A 9 2.61 11.63 41.35
C GLN A 9 1.23 11.41 40.71
N PHE A 10 0.42 12.46 40.52
CA PHE A 10 -0.91 12.31 39.94
C PHE A 10 -0.89 12.18 38.40
N LEU A 11 0.14 12.74 37.75
CA LEU A 11 0.35 12.65 36.30
C LEU A 11 0.82 11.26 35.85
N LEU A 12 1.54 10.52 36.69
CA LEU A 12 1.99 9.14 36.39
C LEU A 12 0.85 8.10 36.45
N LEU A 13 -0.21 8.38 37.20
CA LEU A 13 -1.37 7.50 37.31
C LEU A 13 -2.36 7.63 36.14
N LEU A 14 -2.37 8.77 35.43
CA LEU A 14 -3.19 8.99 34.24
C LEU A 14 -2.65 8.26 32.98
N PHE A 15 -1.35 7.95 32.95
CA PHE A 15 -0.73 7.18 31.86
C PHE A 15 -0.98 5.66 31.95
N LEU A 16 -1.39 5.14 33.11
CA LEU A 16 -1.67 3.70 33.28
C LEU A 16 -3.12 3.32 32.92
N VAL A 17 -4.05 4.28 32.86
CA VAL A 17 -5.49 4.01 32.66
C VAL A 17 -5.89 3.94 31.18
N HIS A 18 -5.02 4.33 30.24
CA HIS A 18 -5.28 4.23 28.80
C HIS A 18 -4.72 2.96 28.13
N TYR A 19 -4.06 2.07 28.88
CA TYR A 19 -3.74 0.72 28.41
C TYR A 19 -4.85 -0.27 28.78
N ALA A 20 -6.09 0.09 28.53
CA ALA A 20 -7.03 -0.94 28.11
C ALA A 20 -6.54 -1.37 26.72
N PHE A 21 -5.73 -2.43 26.67
CA PHE A 21 -5.46 -3.14 25.43
C PHE A 21 -6.80 -3.63 24.90
N VAL A 22 -7.46 -2.78 24.10
CA VAL A 22 -8.51 -3.23 23.21
C VAL A 22 -7.78 -4.02 22.15
N ASN A 23 -7.89 -5.32 22.29
CA ASN A 23 -7.45 -6.30 21.35
C ASN A 23 -8.17 -6.08 20.00
N GLY A 24 -7.74 -5.12 19.17
CA GLY A 24 -7.82 -5.22 17.71
C GLY A 24 -6.86 -6.33 17.24
N ASP A 25 -6.97 -7.47 17.89
CA ASP A 25 -5.89 -8.40 18.17
C ASP A 25 -6.07 -9.55 17.23
N THR A 26 -5.20 -9.63 16.22
CA THR A 26 -4.91 -10.77 15.35
C THR A 26 -6.11 -11.41 14.65
N THR A 27 -7.16 -11.79 15.37
CA THR A 27 -8.52 -12.14 14.99
C THR A 27 -9.14 -11.21 13.96
N LEU A 28 -9.12 -9.88 14.16
CA LEU A 28 -9.68 -8.94 13.15
C LEU A 28 -8.88 -9.02 11.84
N ILE A 29 -7.55 -9.02 11.93
CA ILE A 29 -6.65 -9.18 10.77
C ILE A 29 -6.91 -10.52 10.07
N LYS A 30 -7.02 -11.63 10.82
CA LYS A 30 -7.33 -12.96 10.28
C LYS A 30 -8.68 -12.98 9.56
N SER A 31 -9.71 -12.42 10.18
CA SER A 31 -11.06 -12.35 9.61
C SER A 31 -11.07 -11.53 8.32
N THR A 32 -10.48 -10.34 8.37
CA THR A 32 -10.32 -9.44 7.22
C THR A 32 -9.58 -10.13 6.06
N CYS A 33 -8.42 -10.74 6.35
CA CYS A 33 -7.59 -11.38 5.33
C CYS A 33 -8.22 -12.65 4.74
N LYS A 34 -9.10 -13.34 5.48
CA LYS A 34 -9.78 -14.56 5.01
C LYS A 34 -10.64 -14.29 3.76
N ASN A 35 -11.17 -13.08 3.63
CA ASN A 35 -11.99 -12.68 2.50
C ASN A 35 -11.16 -12.09 1.35
N THR A 36 -9.83 -12.04 1.48
CA THR A 36 -8.93 -11.53 0.43
C THR A 36 -8.36 -12.69 -0.40
N LYS A 37 -8.09 -12.40 -1.68
CA LYS A 37 -7.49 -13.38 -2.62
C LYS A 37 -6.11 -13.90 -2.18
N TYR A 38 -5.33 -13.08 -1.48
CA TYR A 38 -3.97 -13.42 -1.04
C TYR A 38 -3.83 -13.35 0.48
N TYR A 39 -4.47 -14.29 1.18
CA TYR A 39 -4.47 -14.36 2.65
C TYR A 39 -3.09 -14.17 3.28
N ASN A 40 -2.08 -14.93 2.83
CA ASN A 40 -0.75 -14.89 3.43
C ASN A 40 -0.10 -13.51 3.29
N LEU A 41 -0.23 -12.89 2.11
CA LEU A 41 0.28 -11.54 1.86
C LEU A 41 -0.43 -10.53 2.76
N CYS A 42 -1.76 -10.55 2.78
CA CYS A 42 -2.57 -9.70 3.66
C CYS A 42 -2.14 -9.83 5.12
N PHE A 43 -2.11 -11.06 5.63
CA PHE A 43 -1.83 -11.32 7.04
C PHE A 43 -0.41 -10.91 7.42
N SER A 44 0.60 -11.27 6.63
CA SER A 44 1.99 -10.91 6.93
C SER A 44 2.21 -9.40 6.87
N SER A 45 1.64 -8.75 5.85
CA SER A 45 1.75 -7.30 5.65
C SER A 45 1.12 -6.53 6.81
N LEU A 46 -0.13 -6.83 7.16
CA LEU A 46 -0.83 -6.18 8.27
C LEU A 46 -0.18 -6.49 9.61
N LYS A 47 0.21 -7.75 9.87
CA LYS A 47 0.88 -8.12 11.12
C LYS A 47 2.23 -7.42 11.32
N SER A 48 2.94 -7.12 10.23
CA SER A 48 4.22 -6.40 10.30
C SER A 48 4.08 -4.90 10.57
N ASN A 49 2.88 -4.33 10.39
CA ASN A 49 2.65 -2.91 10.62
C ASN A 49 2.26 -2.66 12.09
N PRO A 50 3.00 -1.80 12.83
CA PRO A 50 2.76 -1.55 14.25
C PRO A 50 1.45 -0.81 14.55
N THR A 51 0.80 -0.19 13.56
CA THR A 51 -0.50 0.50 13.75
C THR A 51 -1.70 -0.43 13.55
N SER A 52 -1.52 -1.58 12.90
CA SER A 52 -2.59 -2.55 12.63
C SER A 52 -3.38 -3.02 13.86
N PRO A 53 -2.77 -3.25 15.05
CA PRO A 53 -3.53 -3.69 16.22
C PRO A 53 -4.59 -2.70 16.72
N ASN A 54 -4.48 -1.42 16.33
CA ASN A 54 -5.42 -0.36 16.72
C ASN A 54 -6.33 0.06 15.57
N ALA A 55 -6.22 -0.59 14.41
CA ALA A 55 -6.98 -0.25 13.21
C ALA A 55 -8.29 -1.04 13.15
N ASP A 56 -9.37 -0.37 12.73
CA ASP A 56 -10.58 -1.02 12.24
C ASP A 56 -10.38 -1.53 10.80
N THR A 57 -11.40 -2.16 10.20
CA THR A 57 -11.30 -2.70 8.83
C THR A 57 -10.91 -1.62 7.81
N LYS A 58 -11.41 -0.38 7.98
CA LYS A 58 -11.04 0.78 7.15
C LYS A 58 -9.57 1.16 7.31
N GLY A 59 -9.08 1.19 8.54
CA GLY A 59 -7.67 1.39 8.86
C GLY A 59 -6.77 0.28 8.30
N LEU A 60 -7.21 -0.97 8.31
CA LEU A 60 -6.47 -2.07 7.67
C LEU A 60 -6.43 -1.91 6.14
N ALA A 61 -7.50 -1.42 5.51
CA ALA A 61 -7.51 -1.08 4.09
C ALA A 61 -6.50 0.04 3.78
N LEU A 62 -6.51 1.13 4.56
CA LEU A 62 -5.57 2.25 4.44
C LEU A 62 -4.12 1.80 4.59
N ILE A 63 -3.82 0.89 5.52
CA ILE A 63 -2.49 0.31 5.68
C ILE A 63 -2.06 -0.45 4.41
N MET A 64 -2.94 -1.28 3.84
CA MET A 64 -2.63 -2.00 2.61
C MET A 64 -2.43 -1.08 1.41
N VAL A 65 -3.23 -0.01 1.29
CA VAL A 65 -3.05 1.04 0.27
C VAL A 65 -1.67 1.70 0.44
N GLY A 66 -1.27 2.06 1.66
CA GLY A 66 0.04 2.64 1.94
C GLY A 66 1.21 1.71 1.59
N ILE A 67 1.05 0.41 1.79
CA ILE A 67 2.02 -0.60 1.33
C ILE A 67 2.11 -0.60 -0.20
N GLY A 68 0.96 -0.50 -0.90
CA GLY A 68 0.90 -0.37 -2.35
C GLY A 68 1.62 0.88 -2.85
N MET A 69 1.41 2.04 -2.21
CA MET A 69 2.09 3.29 -2.55
C MET A 69 3.60 3.15 -2.41
N THR A 70 4.06 2.57 -1.30
CA THR A 70 5.49 2.32 -1.06
C THR A 70 6.09 1.42 -2.15
N ASN A 71 5.38 0.36 -2.54
CA ASN A 71 5.80 -0.55 -3.61
C ASN A 71 5.89 0.16 -4.96
N ALA A 72 4.87 0.96 -5.30
CA ALA A 72 4.80 1.74 -6.53
C ALA A 72 5.95 2.75 -6.61
N THR A 73 6.15 3.56 -5.56
CA THR A 73 7.24 4.55 -5.45
C THR A 73 8.62 3.89 -5.53
N SER A 74 8.83 2.78 -4.81
CA SER A 74 10.08 2.02 -4.87
C SER A 74 10.37 1.54 -6.29
N THR A 75 9.35 1.06 -7.01
CA THR A 75 9.50 0.58 -8.38
C THR A 75 9.74 1.71 -9.37
N SER A 76 9.03 2.85 -9.22
CA SER A 76 9.27 4.05 -10.02
C SER A 76 10.70 4.58 -9.85
N SER A 77 11.20 4.64 -8.61
CA SER A 77 12.57 5.05 -8.30
C SER A 77 13.61 4.08 -8.86
N TYR A 78 13.36 2.77 -8.74
CA TYR A 78 14.19 1.73 -9.34
C TYR A 78 14.32 1.95 -10.86
N LEU A 79 13.19 2.11 -11.57
CA LEU A 79 13.17 2.31 -13.01
C LEU A 79 13.83 3.62 -13.44
N SER A 80 13.59 4.70 -12.68
CA SER A 80 14.23 5.99 -12.90
C SER A 80 15.75 5.87 -12.81
N SER A 81 16.28 5.18 -11.77
CA SER A 81 17.72 4.95 -11.63
C SER A 81 18.31 4.14 -12.78
N LYS A 82 17.58 3.13 -13.28
CA LYS A 82 18.01 2.32 -14.43
C LYS A 82 18.00 3.14 -15.73
N SER A 83 17.04 4.04 -15.90
CA SER A 83 16.95 4.90 -17.09
C SER A 83 18.11 5.90 -17.20
N LEU A 84 18.72 6.28 -16.07
CA LEU A 84 19.88 7.18 -16.02
C LEU A 84 21.22 6.47 -16.21
N THR A 85 21.25 5.14 -16.24
CA THR A 85 22.49 4.39 -16.45
C THR A 85 22.98 4.61 -17.89
N PRO A 86 24.24 5.01 -18.10
CA PRO A 86 24.79 5.17 -19.45
C PRO A 86 24.69 3.88 -20.26
N THR A 87 24.06 3.96 -21.44
CA THR A 87 23.94 2.86 -22.39
C THR A 87 23.78 3.40 -23.81
N ASN A 88 24.20 2.62 -24.81
CA ASN A 88 23.94 2.95 -26.22
C ASN A 88 22.47 2.67 -26.62
N ASN A 89 21.69 2.00 -25.77
CA ASN A 89 20.30 1.66 -26.04
C ASN A 89 19.33 2.76 -25.53
N THR A 90 19.23 3.84 -26.29
CA THR A 90 18.34 4.99 -25.99
C THR A 90 16.86 4.58 -25.97
N THR A 91 16.47 3.58 -26.76
CA THR A 91 15.11 3.01 -26.76
C THR A 91 14.77 2.38 -25.41
N LEU A 92 15.69 1.59 -24.84
CA LEU A 92 15.52 1.00 -23.52
C LEU A 92 15.39 2.09 -22.45
N GLN A 93 16.23 3.13 -22.48
CA GLN A 93 16.14 4.24 -21.51
C GLN A 93 14.77 4.94 -21.57
N ARG A 94 14.25 5.20 -22.77
CA ARG A 94 12.91 5.78 -22.95
C ARG A 94 11.80 4.87 -22.40
N VAL A 95 11.86 3.57 -22.68
CA VAL A 95 10.88 2.60 -22.16
C VAL A 95 10.94 2.51 -20.63
N LEU A 96 12.14 2.52 -20.04
CA LEU A 96 12.31 2.52 -18.59
C LEU A 96 11.74 3.80 -17.95
N LYS A 97 11.93 4.96 -18.58
CA LYS A 97 11.32 6.23 -18.13
C LYS A 97 9.80 6.18 -18.21
N GLU A 98 9.23 5.72 -19.33
CA GLU A 98 7.78 5.54 -19.47
C GLU A 98 7.23 4.61 -18.38
N CYS A 99 7.92 3.51 -18.10
CA CYS A 99 7.57 2.62 -16.99
C CYS A 99 7.63 3.32 -15.63
N ALA A 100 8.67 4.12 -15.36
CA ALA A 100 8.79 4.88 -14.11
C ALA A 100 7.59 5.82 -13.91
N ASP A 101 7.16 6.51 -14.97
CA ASP A 101 5.99 7.39 -14.96
C ASP A 101 4.71 6.59 -14.66
N LYS A 102 4.53 5.40 -15.26
CA LYS A 102 3.36 4.54 -14.98
C LYS A 102 3.30 4.08 -13.52
N TYR A 103 4.43 3.75 -12.90
CA TYR A 103 4.46 3.42 -11.48
C TYR A 103 4.25 4.65 -10.58
N SER A 104 4.65 5.85 -11.03
CA SER A 104 4.29 7.10 -10.34
C SER A 104 2.78 7.29 -10.34
N TYR A 105 2.12 7.16 -11.50
CA TYR A 105 0.66 7.28 -11.60
C TYR A 105 -0.09 6.22 -10.81
N ALA A 106 0.48 5.01 -10.66
CA ALA A 106 -0.06 4.01 -9.74
C ALA A 106 -0.02 4.50 -8.29
N GLY A 107 1.08 5.14 -7.88
CA GLY A 107 1.19 5.78 -6.56
C GLY A 107 0.17 6.89 -6.36
N ASP A 108 0.01 7.79 -7.36
CA ASP A 108 -0.95 8.90 -7.31
C ASP A 108 -2.39 8.39 -7.21
N SER A 109 -2.73 7.34 -7.97
CA SER A 109 -4.05 6.70 -7.91
C SER A 109 -4.31 6.05 -6.55
N LEU A 110 -3.32 5.37 -5.96
CA LEU A 110 -3.44 4.85 -4.60
C LEU A 110 -3.61 5.98 -3.58
N GLN A 111 -2.90 7.10 -3.75
CA GLN A 111 -3.08 8.27 -2.89
C GLN A 111 -4.49 8.86 -2.99
N ALA A 112 -5.10 8.89 -4.17
CA ALA A 112 -6.49 9.30 -4.33
C ALA A 112 -7.44 8.36 -3.57
N SER A 113 -7.22 7.04 -3.64
CA SER A 113 -8.03 6.07 -2.88
C SER A 113 -7.96 6.25 -1.36
N VAL A 114 -6.91 6.87 -0.82
CA VAL A 114 -6.83 7.22 0.61
C VAL A 114 -7.87 8.27 0.98
N GLN A 115 -8.07 9.28 0.13
CA GLN A 115 -9.07 10.32 0.36
C GLN A 115 -10.47 9.72 0.25
N ASP A 116 -10.74 8.94 -0.79
CA ASP A 116 -12.04 8.26 -0.95
C ASP A 116 -12.36 7.35 0.24
N LEU A 117 -11.36 6.60 0.75
CA LEU A 117 -11.53 5.79 1.95
C LEU A 117 -11.85 6.65 3.18
N ALA A 118 -11.21 7.81 3.33
CA ALA A 118 -11.48 8.73 4.44
C ALA A 118 -12.91 9.28 4.39
N ASP A 119 -13.40 9.58 3.18
CA ASP A 119 -14.75 10.08 2.91
C ASP A 119 -15.81 8.97 2.80
N GLU A 120 -15.41 7.70 2.99
CA GLU A 120 -16.26 6.51 2.89
C GLU A 120 -16.88 6.28 1.51
N GLU A 121 -16.23 6.83 0.48
CA GLU A 121 -16.55 6.68 -0.94
C GLU A 121 -15.92 5.39 -1.51
N TYR A 122 -16.36 4.23 -1.02
CA TYR A 122 -15.72 2.94 -1.32
C TYR A 122 -15.69 2.55 -2.80
N ASP A 123 -16.70 2.94 -3.58
CA ASP A 123 -16.74 2.71 -5.02
C ASP A 123 -15.63 3.47 -5.75
N TYR A 124 -15.37 4.72 -5.36
CA TYR A 124 -14.27 5.52 -5.93
C TYR A 124 -12.91 5.00 -5.48
N ALA A 125 -12.77 4.60 -4.21
CA ALA A 125 -11.57 3.95 -3.72
C ALA A 125 -11.24 2.69 -4.54
N TYR A 126 -12.26 1.87 -4.84
CA TYR A 126 -12.12 0.66 -5.66
C TYR A 126 -11.66 0.96 -7.09
N ILE A 127 -12.23 2.01 -7.72
CA ILE A 127 -11.83 2.47 -9.05
C ILE A 127 -10.35 2.90 -9.05
N HIS A 128 -9.94 3.71 -8.08
CA HIS A 128 -8.57 4.20 -8.00
C HIS A 128 -7.56 3.08 -7.71
N ILE A 129 -7.89 2.09 -6.88
CA ILE A 129 -7.03 0.92 -6.66
C ILE A 129 -6.97 0.04 -7.91
N THR A 130 -8.07 -0.09 -8.65
CA THR A 130 -8.11 -0.81 -9.93
C THR A 130 -7.21 -0.14 -10.97
N ALA A 131 -7.24 1.20 -11.07
CA ALA A 131 -6.36 1.94 -11.95
C ALA A 131 -4.88 1.76 -11.55
N ALA A 132 -4.56 1.83 -10.25
CA ALA A 132 -3.21 1.57 -9.74
C ALA A 132 -2.68 0.17 -10.12
N LYS A 133 -3.53 -0.84 -10.04
CA LYS A 133 -3.25 -2.22 -10.44
C LYS A 133 -2.99 -2.36 -11.95
N ASP A 134 -3.63 -1.53 -12.77
CA ASP A 134 -3.55 -1.61 -14.24
C ASP A 134 -2.35 -0.86 -14.83
N TYR A 135 -1.92 0.27 -14.25
CA TYR A 135 -0.77 1.04 -14.76
C TYR A 135 0.50 0.21 -15.07
N PRO A 136 0.89 -0.81 -14.26
CA PRO A 136 1.99 -1.71 -14.60
C PRO A 136 1.82 -2.46 -15.95
N ASN A 137 0.59 -2.75 -16.39
CA ASN A 137 0.32 -3.34 -17.70
C ASN A 137 0.76 -2.40 -18.84
N ALA A 138 0.60 -1.09 -18.67
CA ALA A 138 1.05 -0.12 -19.66
C ALA A 138 2.58 -0.15 -19.81
N CYS A 139 3.32 -0.31 -18.70
CA CYS A 139 4.77 -0.53 -18.74
C CYS A 139 5.13 -1.83 -19.48
N HIS A 140 4.47 -2.94 -19.15
CA HIS A 140 4.68 -4.22 -19.84
C HIS A 140 4.43 -4.11 -21.35
N ASN A 141 3.37 -3.40 -21.74
CA ASN A 141 3.03 -3.15 -23.13
C ASN A 141 4.07 -2.25 -23.83
N ALA A 142 4.68 -1.30 -23.13
CA ALA A 142 5.76 -0.48 -23.68
C ALA A 142 6.98 -1.32 -24.08
N PHE A 143 7.35 -2.34 -23.30
CA PHE A 143 8.37 -3.33 -23.69
C PHE A 143 7.95 -4.13 -24.93
N LYS A 144 6.72 -4.66 -24.95
CA LYS A 144 6.20 -5.47 -26.08
C LYS A 144 6.16 -4.73 -27.41
N ARG A 145 6.05 -3.40 -27.40
CA ARG A 145 6.07 -2.57 -28.63
C ARG A 145 7.45 -2.49 -29.27
N VAL A 146 8.51 -2.92 -28.60
CA VAL A 146 9.88 -2.90 -29.11
C VAL A 146 10.38 -4.34 -29.27
N PRO A 147 10.53 -4.86 -30.52
CA PRO A 147 10.83 -6.28 -30.77
C PRO A 147 12.08 -6.82 -30.05
N ASP A 148 13.12 -6.00 -29.91
CA ASP A 148 14.40 -6.42 -29.32
C ASP A 148 14.46 -6.26 -27.78
N LEU A 149 13.37 -5.81 -27.14
CA LEU A 149 13.31 -5.66 -25.70
C LEU A 149 12.54 -6.81 -25.04
N VAL A 150 13.21 -7.45 -24.09
CA VAL A 150 12.61 -8.47 -23.22
C VAL A 150 12.18 -7.81 -21.92
N TYR A 151 10.97 -8.11 -21.46
CA TYR A 151 10.47 -7.61 -20.18
C TYR A 151 11.29 -8.22 -19.02
N PRO A 152 11.98 -7.40 -18.19
CA PRO A 152 12.89 -7.92 -17.18
C PRO A 152 12.17 -8.72 -16.08
N THR A 153 12.77 -9.83 -15.65
CA THR A 153 12.21 -10.71 -14.60
C THR A 153 12.03 -9.99 -13.27
N GLU A 154 12.97 -9.13 -12.87
CA GLU A 154 12.84 -8.30 -11.67
C GLU A 154 11.63 -7.37 -11.77
N LEU A 155 11.38 -6.79 -12.94
CA LEU A 155 10.25 -5.89 -13.16
C LEU A 155 8.91 -6.65 -13.16
N ALA A 156 8.88 -7.87 -13.73
CA ALA A 156 7.73 -8.77 -13.63
C ALA A 156 7.39 -9.15 -12.18
N SER A 157 8.40 -9.34 -11.33
CA SER A 157 8.19 -9.58 -9.90
C SER A 157 7.55 -8.38 -9.20
N ARG A 158 8.04 -7.17 -9.49
CA ARG A 158 7.49 -5.90 -8.96
C ARG A 158 6.07 -5.66 -9.44
N GLU A 159 5.79 -5.85 -10.73
CA GLU A 159 4.44 -5.81 -11.31
C GLU A 159 3.48 -6.76 -10.57
N LYS A 160 3.86 -8.03 -10.42
CA LYS A 160 3.05 -9.03 -9.71
C LYS A 160 2.82 -8.62 -8.25
N GLY A 161 3.87 -8.14 -7.58
CA GLY A 161 3.79 -7.67 -6.20
C GLY A 161 2.74 -6.56 -6.01
N LEU A 162 2.82 -5.49 -6.82
CA LEU A 162 1.86 -4.40 -6.75
C LEU A 162 0.44 -4.88 -7.05
N LYS A 163 0.25 -5.71 -8.09
CA LYS A 163 -1.07 -6.26 -8.43
C LYS A 163 -1.67 -7.07 -7.28
N HIS A 164 -0.88 -7.88 -6.60
CA HIS A 164 -1.34 -8.66 -5.46
C HIS A 164 -1.69 -7.78 -4.26
N ILE A 165 -0.91 -6.71 -4.01
CA ILE A 165 -1.22 -5.73 -2.96
C ILE A 165 -2.55 -5.04 -3.25
N CYS A 166 -2.77 -4.56 -4.48
CA CYS A 166 -4.04 -3.95 -4.88
C CYS A 166 -5.22 -4.94 -4.77
N ASP A 167 -5.05 -6.19 -5.20
CA ASP A 167 -6.07 -7.25 -5.03
C ASP A 167 -6.42 -7.48 -3.56
N VAL A 168 -5.45 -7.42 -2.65
CA VAL A 168 -5.71 -7.49 -1.20
C VAL A 168 -6.49 -6.27 -0.72
N ALA A 169 -6.05 -5.06 -1.08
CA ALA A 169 -6.71 -3.82 -0.65
C ALA A 169 -8.18 -3.78 -1.10
N MET A 170 -8.48 -4.14 -2.36
CA MET A 170 -9.85 -4.27 -2.86
C MET A 170 -10.65 -5.30 -2.06
N GLY A 171 -10.09 -6.48 -1.78
CA GLY A 171 -10.79 -7.49 -0.97
C GLY A 171 -11.05 -7.07 0.48
N ILE A 172 -10.28 -6.12 1.03
CA ILE A 172 -10.59 -5.53 2.34
C ILE A 172 -11.74 -4.52 2.19
N ILE A 173 -11.76 -3.72 1.12
CA ILE A 173 -12.85 -2.77 0.84
C ILE A 173 -14.17 -3.50 0.59
N ASP A 174 -14.15 -4.66 -0.07
CA ASP A 174 -15.34 -5.50 -0.24
C ASP A 174 -15.95 -5.89 1.12
N ASN A 175 -15.14 -6.04 2.17
CA ASN A 175 -15.66 -6.29 3.52
C ASN A 175 -16.34 -5.05 4.12
N LEU A 176 -16.10 -3.84 3.62
CA LEU A 176 -16.73 -2.61 4.09
C LEU A 176 -18.07 -2.35 3.38
N ILE A 177 -18.17 -2.71 2.10
CA ILE A 177 -19.38 -2.54 1.28
C ILE A 177 -20.47 -3.57 1.65
N ASN A 178 -20.06 -4.76 2.10
CA ASN A 178 -20.98 -5.85 2.45
C ASN A 178 -21.39 -5.88 3.94
N LEU A 179 -21.09 -4.83 4.71
CA LEU A 179 -21.53 -4.62 6.10
C LEU A 179 -22.79 -3.76 6.15
#